data_AF-A0A3D5M4I2-F1
#
_entry.id   AF-A0A3D5M4I2-F1
#
_cell.length_a   1.000
_cell.length_b   1.000
_cell.length_c   1.000
_cell.angle_alpha   90.00
_cell.angle_beta   90.00
_cell.angle_gamma   90.00
#
_symmetry.space_group_name_H-M   'P 1'
#
loop_
_entity.id
_entity.type
_entity.pdbx_description
1 polymer ?
#
loop_
_entity_poly.entity_id
_entity_poly.type
_entity_poly.pdbx_seq_one_letter_code
_entity_poly.pdbx_strand_id
1 'polypeptide(L)'
;MEGSVDSRRISEVSLETRRVVMNRSLSRLYSALFAVVFTVFGTHLFAQNALSITNGSTAGLAPETMSVLMDADAGVQGFVLAITYDTSLLAVSNVSAGQETLSAGAELIVPETLGSGFTLGVVIDATAPFDGQEIPAGAGLEIATFTMTPLSLVTVDTDTAIAFSDGVLNNPPLSNIIVQNGQSIDANTGLELNDGSLTLLPPP
;
A
#
# COMPACT_ATOMS: atom_id res chain seq x y z
N MET A 1 15.90 98.14 -20.47
CA MET A 1 14.50 98.48 -20.79
C MET A 1 13.67 97.28 -20.39
N GLU A 2 13.08 97.34 -19.20
CA GLU A 2 11.63 97.51 -19.00
C GLU A 2 10.88 96.25 -19.45
N GLY A 3 10.05 95.56 -18.66
CA GLY A 3 9.43 95.81 -17.37
C GLY A 3 8.10 95.02 -17.32
N SER A 4 7.55 94.85 -16.10
CA SER A 4 6.12 94.63 -15.77
C SER A 4 5.42 93.34 -16.26
N VAL A 5 5.24 92.31 -15.42
CA VAL A 5 4.09 92.04 -14.50
C VAL A 5 2.73 91.97 -15.20
N ASP A 6 2.04 90.82 -15.12
CA ASP A 6 0.63 90.80 -14.72
C ASP A 6 0.21 89.43 -14.15
N SER A 7 -0.36 89.47 -12.96
CA SER A 7 -0.93 88.35 -12.21
C SER A 7 -2.27 88.84 -11.71
N ARG A 8 -3.37 88.42 -12.37
CA ARG A 8 -4.77 88.32 -11.89
C ARG A 8 -5.77 88.32 -13.05
N ARG A 9 -5.97 87.16 -13.65
CA ARG A 9 -7.28 86.74 -14.20
C ARG A 9 -7.58 85.40 -13.51
N ILE A 10 -8.10 85.42 -12.28
CA ILE A 10 -9.55 85.47 -12.00
C ILE A 10 -10.23 84.40 -12.86
N SER A 11 -10.19 83.13 -12.43
CA SER A 11 -11.24 82.50 -11.61
C SER A 11 -12.62 82.49 -12.28
N GLU A 12 -12.77 81.86 -13.45
CA GLU A 12 -14.11 81.67 -14.03
C GLU A 12 -14.20 80.57 -15.11
N VAL A 13 -13.52 79.44 -14.92
CA VAL A 13 -13.96 78.18 -15.58
C VAL A 13 -13.81 77.04 -14.58
N SER A 14 -14.41 77.27 -13.40
CA SER A 14 -14.77 76.24 -12.44
C SER A 14 -16.20 75.83 -12.78
N LEU A 15 -16.40 74.53 -13.01
CA LEU A 15 -17.70 73.84 -13.02
C LEU A 15 -18.58 74.06 -14.25
N GLU A 16 -19.36 73.04 -14.56
CA GLU A 16 -20.41 72.98 -15.57
C GLU A 16 -19.93 73.15 -17.04
N THR A 17 -19.82 72.09 -17.84
CA THR A 17 -21.02 71.33 -18.21
C THR A 17 -20.66 69.94 -18.76
N ARG A 18 -20.74 68.95 -17.86
CA ARG A 18 -21.61 67.77 -17.97
C ARG A 18 -21.74 67.08 -19.34
N ARG A 19 -21.12 65.90 -19.45
CA ARG A 19 -21.82 64.62 -19.73
C ARG A 19 -21.06 63.53 -18.95
N VAL A 20 -21.44 63.21 -17.72
CA VAL A 20 -22.32 62.06 -17.41
C VAL A 20 -22.18 60.93 -18.42
N VAL A 21 -21.42 59.89 -18.04
CA VAL A 21 -21.71 58.43 -18.05
C VAL A 21 -20.37 57.79 -17.59
N MET A 22 -20.10 57.59 -16.29
CA MET A 22 -20.49 56.45 -15.46
C MET A 22 -20.49 55.08 -16.17
N ASN A 23 -19.40 54.32 -16.05
CA ASN A 23 -19.37 52.89 -15.63
C ASN A 23 -17.98 52.29 -15.90
N ARG A 24 -17.18 52.11 -14.85
CA ARG A 24 -16.96 50.83 -14.14
C ARG A 24 -16.16 49.78 -14.94
N SER A 25 -14.88 49.76 -14.59
CA SER A 25 -14.15 48.60 -14.06
C SER A 25 -13.53 47.55 -14.99
N LEU A 26 -12.22 47.36 -14.74
CA LEU A 26 -11.48 46.09 -14.69
C LEU A 26 -11.31 45.34 -16.02
N SER A 27 -10.05 45.13 -16.44
CA SER A 27 -9.36 43.85 -16.17
C SER A 27 -8.12 43.59 -17.06
N ARG A 28 -7.16 42.85 -16.47
CA ARG A 28 -6.15 41.94 -17.07
C ARG A 28 -4.81 42.51 -17.57
N LEU A 29 -3.84 42.60 -16.65
CA LEU A 29 -2.42 42.34 -16.95
C LEU A 29 -2.13 40.86 -16.62
N TYR A 30 -1.96 40.04 -17.66
CA TYR A 30 -1.48 38.66 -17.70
C TYR A 30 -0.95 38.51 -19.15
N SER A 31 0.18 37.94 -19.52
CA SER A 31 1.12 37.01 -18.91
C SER A 31 2.36 37.01 -19.82
N ALA A 32 3.56 37.12 -19.27
CA ALA A 32 4.79 36.73 -19.98
C ALA A 32 5.92 36.50 -18.96
N LEU A 33 5.76 35.47 -18.13
CA LEU A 33 6.89 34.90 -17.38
C LEU A 33 6.62 33.41 -17.20
N PHE A 34 6.83 32.63 -18.26
CA PHE A 34 6.86 31.17 -18.19
C PHE A 34 8.30 30.76 -17.86
N ALA A 35 8.70 30.93 -16.60
CA ALA A 35 9.90 30.32 -16.08
C ALA A 35 9.63 28.84 -15.88
N VAL A 36 10.14 28.01 -16.80
CA VAL A 36 10.10 26.55 -16.69
C VAL A 36 11.08 26.15 -15.60
N VAL A 37 10.56 26.01 -14.38
CA VAL A 37 11.24 25.29 -13.29
C VAL A 37 10.96 23.80 -13.54
N PHE A 38 11.90 23.10 -14.17
CA PHE A 38 11.91 21.64 -14.10
C PHE A 38 12.37 21.27 -12.69
N THR A 39 11.42 21.19 -11.76
CA THR A 39 11.63 20.42 -10.54
C THR A 39 11.75 18.98 -11.01
N VAL A 40 12.97 18.46 -11.04
CA VAL A 40 13.19 17.01 -11.04
C VAL A 40 12.62 16.53 -9.72
N PHE A 41 11.34 16.16 -9.70
CA PHE A 41 10.87 15.18 -8.76
C PHE A 41 11.63 13.91 -9.12
N GLY A 42 12.76 13.69 -8.45
CA GLY A 42 13.25 12.34 -8.31
C GLY A 42 12.06 11.54 -7.80
N THR A 43 11.65 10.54 -8.55
CA THR A 43 10.75 9.52 -8.03
C THR A 43 11.52 8.90 -6.86
N HIS A 44 11.28 9.40 -5.65
CA HIS A 44 11.45 8.59 -4.47
C HIS A 44 10.42 7.48 -4.64
N LEU A 45 10.83 6.42 -5.34
CA LEU A 45 10.26 5.11 -5.09
C LEU A 45 10.66 4.85 -3.64
N PHE A 46 9.81 5.28 -2.72
CA PHE A 46 9.80 4.64 -1.42
C PHE A 46 9.60 3.17 -1.75
N ALA A 47 10.47 2.30 -1.25
CA ALA A 47 10.00 0.94 -1.05
C ALA A 47 8.69 1.07 -0.26
N GLN A 48 7.70 0.28 -0.66
CA GLN A 48 6.39 0.28 -0.03
C GLN A 48 6.30 -1.03 0.74
N ASN A 49 5.93 -0.96 2.01
CA ASN A 49 5.58 -2.15 2.76
C ASN A 49 4.52 -2.95 1.99
N ALA A 50 4.81 -4.19 1.65
CA ALA A 50 3.90 -5.04 0.89
C ALA A 50 3.93 -6.48 1.38
N LEU A 51 2.78 -7.15 1.34
CA LEU A 51 2.67 -8.59 1.45
C LEU A 51 2.21 -9.14 0.10
N SER A 52 2.88 -10.17 -0.40
CA SER A 52 2.57 -10.77 -1.69
C SER A 52 2.50 -12.29 -1.58
N ILE A 53 1.40 -12.89 -2.03
CA ILE A 53 1.30 -14.34 -2.15
C ILE A 53 1.85 -14.74 -3.51
N THR A 54 2.73 -15.74 -3.56
CA THR A 54 3.28 -16.22 -4.84
C THR A 54 2.19 -16.81 -5.72
N ASN A 55 2.38 -16.81 -7.04
CA ASN A 55 1.54 -17.60 -7.94
C ASN A 55 2.09 -19.03 -8.08
N GLY A 56 1.22 -19.99 -8.39
CA GLY A 56 1.61 -21.38 -8.61
C GLY A 56 0.75 -22.07 -9.67
N SER A 57 1.13 -23.29 -10.04
CA SER A 57 0.32 -24.14 -10.92
C SER A 57 0.50 -25.60 -10.58
N THR A 58 -0.57 -26.40 -10.59
CA THR A 58 -0.50 -27.84 -10.31
C THR A 58 -1.47 -28.63 -11.18
N ALA A 59 -1.13 -29.89 -11.46
CA ALA A 59 -1.95 -30.80 -12.27
C ALA A 59 -2.62 -31.88 -11.41
N GLY A 60 -3.88 -32.17 -11.74
CA GLY A 60 -4.66 -33.18 -11.03
C GLY A 60 -4.85 -32.84 -9.54
N LEU A 61 -4.45 -33.76 -8.65
CA LEU A 61 -4.55 -33.57 -7.18
C LEU A 61 -3.17 -33.37 -6.53
N ALA A 62 -2.15 -33.02 -7.32
CA ALA A 62 -0.82 -32.80 -6.76
C ALA A 62 -0.81 -31.54 -5.88
N PRO A 63 -0.23 -31.61 -4.66
CA PRO A 63 -0.09 -30.44 -3.81
C PRO A 63 0.93 -29.45 -4.40
N GLU A 64 0.69 -28.16 -4.20
CA GLU A 64 1.61 -27.07 -4.54
C GLU A 64 1.96 -26.29 -3.28
N THR A 65 3.25 -26.07 -3.04
CA THR A 65 3.71 -25.20 -1.95
C THR A 65 3.85 -23.77 -2.46
N MET A 66 3.28 -22.85 -1.72
CA MET A 66 3.25 -21.42 -2.01
C MET A 66 3.83 -20.65 -0.83
N SER A 67 4.27 -19.42 -1.10
CA SER A 67 4.92 -18.57 -0.12
C SER A 67 4.21 -17.22 0.01
N VAL A 68 4.37 -16.60 1.18
CA VAL A 68 4.10 -15.18 1.37
C VAL A 68 5.43 -14.45 1.45
N LEU A 69 5.60 -13.49 0.54
CA LEU A 69 6.75 -12.60 0.46
C LEU A 69 6.39 -11.26 1.10
N MET A 70 7.38 -10.64 1.72
CA MET A 70 7.27 -9.32 2.34
C MET A 70 8.31 -8.37 1.75
N ASP A 71 7.85 -7.20 1.35
CA ASP A 71 8.69 -6.02 1.17
C ASP A 71 8.51 -5.14 2.41
N ALA A 72 9.62 -4.73 3.03
CA ALA A 72 9.62 -4.02 4.30
C ALA A 72 10.63 -2.88 4.30
N ASP A 73 10.17 -1.69 4.68
CA ASP A 73 10.97 -0.45 4.73
C ASP A 73 11.81 -0.33 6.00
N ALA A 74 11.43 -1.07 7.05
CA ALA A 74 12.08 -1.12 8.34
C ALA A 74 12.02 -2.54 8.90
N GLY A 75 12.79 -2.79 9.96
CA GLY A 75 12.77 -4.08 10.65
C GLY A 75 11.38 -4.43 11.18
N VAL A 76 10.99 -5.69 10.98
CA VAL A 76 9.65 -6.19 11.30
C VAL A 76 9.71 -7.03 12.58
N GLN A 77 8.99 -6.58 13.60
CA GLN A 77 8.93 -7.22 14.93
C GLN A 77 7.87 -8.32 15.04
N GLY A 78 6.98 -8.40 14.05
CA GLY A 78 5.93 -9.40 13.97
C GLY A 78 4.97 -9.10 12.83
N PHE A 79 4.11 -10.06 12.53
CA PHE A 79 3.09 -9.93 11.49
C PHE A 79 1.90 -10.84 11.78
N VAL A 80 0.77 -10.50 11.17
CA VAL A 80 -0.41 -11.36 11.14
C VAL A 80 -0.83 -11.51 9.68
N LEU A 81 -1.03 -12.76 9.27
CA LEU A 81 -1.61 -13.11 7.98
C LEU A 81 -3.00 -13.68 8.21
N ALA A 82 -3.96 -13.27 7.39
CA ALA A 82 -5.30 -13.80 7.29
C ALA A 82 -5.61 -14.01 5.80
N ILE A 83 -5.63 -15.27 5.38
CA ILE A 83 -5.69 -15.67 3.96
C ILE A 83 -6.87 -16.59 3.73
N THR A 84 -7.66 -16.25 2.71
CA THR A 84 -8.83 -17.02 2.25
C THR A 84 -8.60 -17.59 0.87
N TYR A 85 -9.32 -18.66 0.56
CA TYR A 85 -9.29 -19.34 -0.73
C TYR A 85 -10.64 -20.02 -0.97
N ASP A 86 -10.91 -20.45 -2.21
CA ASP A 86 -12.11 -21.24 -2.50
C ASP A 86 -11.98 -22.65 -1.92
N THR A 87 -12.65 -22.88 -0.79
CA THR A 87 -12.64 -24.15 -0.05
C THR A 87 -13.43 -25.26 -0.74
N SER A 88 -14.18 -24.95 -1.81
CA SER A 88 -14.77 -25.96 -2.67
C SER A 88 -13.76 -26.52 -3.68
N LEU A 89 -12.67 -25.79 -3.96
CA LEU A 89 -11.64 -26.16 -4.93
C LEU A 89 -10.35 -26.64 -4.28
N LEU A 90 -9.96 -26.04 -3.14
CA LEU A 90 -8.68 -26.28 -2.49
C LEU A 90 -8.83 -26.69 -1.03
N ALA A 91 -7.82 -27.39 -0.52
CA ALA A 91 -7.54 -27.53 0.90
C ALA A 91 -6.14 -27.03 1.22
N VAL A 92 -5.99 -26.36 2.37
CA VAL A 92 -4.69 -25.90 2.88
C VAL A 92 -4.11 -26.89 3.88
N SER A 93 -2.79 -26.99 3.89
CA SER A 93 -2.01 -27.71 4.91
C SER A 93 -0.64 -27.06 5.08
N ASN A 94 0.13 -27.50 6.08
CA ASN A 94 1.52 -27.08 6.30
C ASN A 94 1.72 -25.55 6.38
N VAL A 95 0.76 -24.82 6.95
CA VAL A 95 0.93 -23.39 7.24
C VAL A 95 2.06 -23.22 8.26
N SER A 96 3.13 -22.54 7.86
CA SER A 96 4.36 -22.42 8.65
C SER A 96 5.04 -21.07 8.41
N ALA A 97 5.91 -20.68 9.33
CA ALA A 97 6.87 -19.60 9.11
C ALA A 97 7.81 -19.92 7.93
N GLY A 98 8.14 -18.88 7.16
CA GLY A 98 9.09 -18.91 6.05
C GLY A 98 10.53 -18.72 6.49
N GLN A 99 11.47 -18.85 5.53
CA GLN A 99 12.89 -18.83 5.84
C GLN A 99 13.36 -17.57 6.57
N GLU A 100 12.91 -16.38 6.19
CA GLU A 100 13.35 -15.12 6.81
C GLU A 100 12.82 -14.98 8.24
N THR A 101 11.60 -15.48 8.50
CA THR A 101 11.03 -15.51 9.85
C THR A 101 11.80 -16.45 10.77
N LEU A 102 12.19 -17.62 10.27
CA LEU A 102 12.99 -18.59 11.02
C LEU A 102 14.42 -18.09 11.25
N SER A 103 15.03 -17.45 10.25
CA SER A 103 16.36 -16.83 10.34
C SER A 103 16.41 -15.69 11.36
N ALA A 104 15.33 -14.92 11.48
CA ALA A 104 15.18 -13.87 12.48
C ALA A 104 14.96 -14.41 13.90
N GLY A 105 14.79 -15.72 14.07
CA GLY A 105 14.67 -16.35 15.39
C GLY A 105 13.27 -16.25 16.00
N ALA A 106 12.21 -16.17 15.19
CA ALA A 106 10.86 -15.92 15.69
C ALA A 106 10.46 -16.81 16.88
N GLU A 107 10.13 -16.16 18.00
CA GLU A 107 9.90 -16.83 19.28
C GLU A 107 8.44 -17.29 19.48
N LEU A 108 7.49 -16.68 18.78
CA LEU A 108 6.09 -17.12 18.78
C LEU A 108 5.58 -17.24 17.34
N ILE A 109 5.14 -18.44 16.98
CA ILE A 109 4.56 -18.76 15.67
C ILE A 109 3.26 -19.51 15.92
N VAL A 110 2.14 -18.95 15.51
CA VAL A 110 0.79 -19.48 15.75
C VAL A 110 0.06 -19.66 14.42
N PRO A 111 0.20 -20.84 13.76
CA PRO A 111 -0.61 -21.18 12.61
C PRO A 111 -1.99 -21.68 13.06
N GLU A 112 -3.03 -21.30 12.35
CA GLU A 112 -4.39 -21.80 12.57
C GLU A 112 -5.10 -22.00 11.24
N THR A 113 -5.58 -23.22 10.98
CA THR A 113 -6.40 -23.52 9.80
C THR A 113 -7.88 -23.48 10.20
N LEU A 114 -8.65 -22.72 9.44
CA LEU A 114 -10.06 -22.43 9.68
C LEU A 114 -10.89 -22.98 8.52
N GLY A 115 -12.21 -23.10 8.69
CA GLY A 115 -13.09 -23.66 7.65
C GLY A 115 -13.14 -22.83 6.36
N SER A 116 -12.74 -21.56 6.40
CA SER A 116 -12.79 -20.60 5.27
C SER A 116 -11.43 -20.04 4.87
N GLY A 117 -10.32 -20.54 5.44
CA GLY A 117 -9.00 -19.96 5.24
C GLY A 117 -8.02 -20.37 6.33
N PHE A 118 -6.96 -19.60 6.52
CA PHE A 118 -6.02 -19.79 7.61
C PHE A 118 -5.48 -18.45 8.10
N THR A 119 -4.97 -18.46 9.32
CA THR A 119 -4.22 -17.34 9.89
C THR A 119 -2.85 -17.79 10.34
N LEU A 120 -1.89 -16.87 10.30
CA LEU A 120 -0.56 -17.06 10.88
C LEU A 120 -0.18 -15.81 11.66
N GLY A 121 -0.08 -15.93 12.97
CA GLY A 121 0.45 -14.88 13.84
C GLY A 121 1.91 -15.15 14.18
N VAL A 122 2.77 -14.15 14.04
CA VAL A 122 4.19 -14.25 14.37
C VAL A 122 4.63 -13.05 15.20
N VAL A 123 5.39 -13.32 16.26
CA VAL A 123 6.14 -12.31 17.03
C VAL A 123 7.60 -12.75 17.08
N ILE A 124 8.50 -11.84 16.72
CA ILE A 124 9.93 -12.18 16.61
C ILE A 124 10.56 -12.31 17.99
N ASP A 125 10.39 -11.30 18.85
CA ASP A 125 10.96 -11.24 20.19
C ASP A 125 9.82 -11.18 21.23
N ALA A 126 9.41 -12.34 21.72
CA ALA A 126 8.20 -12.52 22.53
C ALA A 126 8.50 -12.86 24.00
N THR A 127 9.75 -13.19 24.32
CA THR A 127 10.17 -13.71 25.62
C THR A 127 11.29 -12.87 26.23
N ALA A 128 11.30 -12.77 27.56
CA ALA A 128 12.35 -12.02 28.24
C ALA A 128 13.65 -12.86 28.32
N PRO A 129 14.83 -12.24 28.19
CA PRO A 129 15.07 -10.81 27.94
C PRO A 129 14.79 -10.41 26.48
N PHE A 130 14.12 -9.28 26.27
CA PHE A 130 13.86 -8.75 24.93
C PHE A 130 15.16 -8.18 24.33
N ASP A 131 15.73 -8.89 23.36
CA ASP A 131 17.00 -8.56 22.72
C ASP A 131 16.84 -7.64 21.50
N GLY A 132 15.60 -7.31 21.11
CA GLY A 132 15.27 -6.45 19.99
C GLY A 132 15.42 -7.14 18.64
N GLN A 133 15.15 -8.44 18.58
CA GLN A 133 15.24 -9.23 17.35
C GLN A 133 14.11 -8.83 16.40
N GLU A 134 14.43 -8.74 15.11
CA GLU A 134 13.49 -8.38 14.05
C GLU A 134 13.91 -9.03 12.73
N ILE A 135 12.95 -9.23 11.83
CA ILE A 135 13.26 -9.53 10.43
C ILE A 135 13.82 -8.25 9.82
N PRO A 136 15.04 -8.23 9.25
CA PRO A 136 15.62 -7.03 8.66
C PRO A 136 14.76 -6.49 7.51
N ALA A 137 14.81 -5.17 7.31
CA ALA A 137 14.22 -4.52 6.13
C ALA A 137 14.79 -5.10 4.82
N GLY A 138 13.98 -5.17 3.78
CA GLY A 138 14.35 -5.81 2.53
C GLY A 138 13.15 -6.01 1.60
N ALA A 139 13.40 -6.65 0.47
CA ALA A 139 12.38 -6.99 -0.51
C ALA A 139 12.40 -8.50 -0.81
N GLY A 140 11.23 -9.06 -1.10
CA GLY A 140 11.06 -10.49 -1.41
C GLY A 140 11.39 -11.41 -0.24
N LEU A 141 11.19 -10.94 1.00
CA LEU A 141 11.48 -11.71 2.21
C LEU A 141 10.45 -12.82 2.37
N GLU A 142 10.85 -14.09 2.33
CA GLU A 142 9.91 -15.19 2.54
C GLU A 142 9.56 -15.33 4.03
N ILE A 143 8.35 -14.89 4.40
CA ILE A 143 7.90 -14.86 5.79
C ILE A 143 6.95 -16.01 6.15
N ALA A 144 6.30 -16.63 5.18
CA ALA A 144 5.43 -17.78 5.41
C ALA A 144 5.42 -18.74 4.23
N THR A 145 5.12 -20.00 4.52
CA THR A 145 4.87 -21.03 3.53
C THR A 145 3.58 -21.79 3.87
N PHE A 146 2.89 -22.29 2.85
CA PHE A 146 1.71 -23.12 2.99
C PHE A 146 1.55 -24.02 1.77
N THR A 147 0.84 -25.13 1.92
CA THR A 147 0.59 -26.08 0.82
C THR A 147 -0.89 -26.07 0.45
N MET A 148 -1.18 -25.86 -0.82
CA MET A 148 -2.52 -25.96 -1.40
C MET A 148 -2.67 -27.28 -2.15
N THR A 149 -3.74 -28.01 -1.84
CA THR A 149 -4.08 -29.28 -2.51
C THR A 149 -5.41 -29.14 -3.23
N PRO A 150 -5.49 -29.41 -4.56
CA PRO A 150 -6.76 -29.47 -5.26
C PRO A 150 -7.67 -30.57 -4.70
N LEU A 151 -8.96 -30.28 -4.60
CA LEU A 151 -9.97 -31.22 -4.11
C LEU A 151 -10.63 -32.03 -5.23
N SER A 152 -10.50 -31.59 -6.49
CA SER A 152 -11.09 -32.26 -7.64
C SER A 152 -10.27 -32.06 -8.90
N LEU A 153 -10.48 -32.93 -9.89
CA LEU A 153 -9.83 -32.83 -11.19
C LEU A 153 -10.57 -31.81 -12.07
N VAL A 154 -9.82 -30.90 -12.67
CA VAL A 154 -10.34 -29.96 -13.67
C VAL A 154 -10.20 -30.55 -15.08
N THR A 155 -11.08 -30.12 -15.99
CA THR A 155 -11.06 -30.56 -17.41
C THR A 155 -10.52 -29.48 -18.36
N VAL A 156 -10.33 -28.27 -17.85
CA VAL A 156 -9.69 -27.12 -18.49
C VAL A 156 -8.91 -26.36 -17.42
N ASP A 157 -7.91 -25.59 -17.82
CA ASP A 157 -7.15 -24.73 -16.92
C ASP A 157 -8.13 -23.84 -16.13
N THR A 158 -8.01 -23.88 -14.80
CA THR A 158 -8.92 -23.18 -13.88
C THR A 158 -8.09 -22.40 -12.88
N ASP A 159 -8.19 -21.07 -12.92
CA ASP A 159 -7.53 -20.20 -11.96
C ASP A 159 -8.41 -20.03 -10.72
N THR A 160 -7.81 -20.14 -9.54
CA THR A 160 -8.46 -19.81 -8.27
C THR A 160 -7.59 -18.85 -7.47
N ALA A 161 -8.25 -17.86 -6.86
CA ALA A 161 -7.58 -16.82 -6.09
C ALA A 161 -7.24 -17.32 -4.68
N ILE A 162 -6.10 -16.86 -4.18
CA ILE A 162 -5.68 -17.01 -2.78
C ILE A 162 -5.42 -15.61 -2.28
N ALA A 163 -6.29 -15.12 -1.42
CA ALA A 163 -6.42 -13.69 -1.16
C ALA A 163 -6.21 -13.35 0.31
N PHE A 164 -5.54 -12.23 0.55
CA PHE A 164 -5.53 -11.61 1.87
C PHE A 164 -6.94 -11.12 2.21
N SER A 165 -7.39 -11.37 3.44
CA SER A 165 -8.76 -11.08 3.86
C SER A 165 -8.80 -10.50 5.27
N ASP A 166 -9.05 -9.20 5.36
CA ASP A 166 -9.14 -8.47 6.63
C ASP A 166 -10.51 -8.62 7.27
N GLY A 167 -10.53 -8.90 8.58
CA GLY A 167 -11.74 -8.83 9.40
C GLY A 167 -12.74 -9.98 9.18
N VAL A 168 -12.33 -11.05 8.49
CA VAL A 168 -13.21 -12.19 8.17
C VAL A 168 -12.86 -13.45 8.95
N LEU A 169 -11.57 -13.72 9.16
CA LEU A 169 -11.09 -14.92 9.82
C LEU A 169 -10.89 -14.69 11.32
N ASN A 170 -11.10 -15.74 12.13
CA ASN A 170 -11.01 -15.75 13.58
C ASN A 170 -12.13 -15.00 14.35
N ASN A 171 -12.19 -15.19 15.68
CA ASN A 171 -13.12 -14.47 16.57
C ASN A 171 -12.43 -14.08 17.91
N PRO A 172 -12.01 -12.83 18.10
CA PRO A 172 -12.28 -11.66 17.24
C PRO A 172 -11.58 -11.76 15.87
N PRO A 173 -12.15 -11.12 14.81
CA PRO A 173 -11.56 -11.20 13.48
C PRO A 173 -10.19 -10.53 13.39
N LEU A 174 -9.26 -11.15 12.66
CA LEU A 174 -7.90 -10.66 12.44
C LEU A 174 -7.78 -9.90 11.11
N SER A 175 -6.84 -8.96 11.05
CA SER A 175 -6.46 -8.23 9.83
C SER A 175 -4.99 -8.48 9.50
N ASN A 176 -4.65 -8.38 8.23
CA ASN A 176 -3.29 -8.50 7.73
C ASN A 176 -2.50 -7.26 8.16
N ILE A 177 -1.46 -7.49 8.95
CA ILE A 177 -0.60 -6.42 9.47
C ILE A 177 0.85 -6.85 9.51
N ILE A 178 1.75 -5.87 9.45
CA ILE A 178 3.13 -5.99 9.93
C ILE A 178 3.33 -5.02 11.10
N VAL A 179 4.30 -5.31 11.97
CA VAL A 179 4.66 -4.45 13.08
C VAL A 179 6.08 -3.91 12.88
N GLN A 180 6.19 -2.60 12.77
CA GLN A 180 7.47 -1.89 12.62
C GLN A 180 7.54 -0.76 13.64
N ASN A 181 8.68 -0.63 14.32
CA ASN A 181 8.90 0.35 15.39
C ASN A 181 7.77 0.39 16.45
N GLY A 182 7.19 -0.77 16.77
CA GLY A 182 6.05 -0.90 17.70
C GLY A 182 4.72 -0.36 17.18
N GLN A 183 4.62 -0.04 15.88
CA GLN A 183 3.38 0.38 15.23
C GLN A 183 2.89 -0.72 14.29
N SER A 184 1.59 -0.99 14.32
CA SER A 184 0.94 -1.84 13.32
C SER A 184 0.71 -1.06 12.04
N ILE A 185 1.09 -1.67 10.93
CA ILE A 185 0.85 -1.17 9.58
C ILE A 185 -0.08 -2.17 8.88
N ASP A 186 -1.19 -1.65 8.41
CA ASP A 186 -2.28 -2.36 7.73
C ASP A 186 -2.56 -1.71 6.36
N ALA A 187 -3.54 -2.23 5.62
CA ALA A 187 -3.89 -1.71 4.29
C ALA A 187 -4.33 -0.23 4.31
N ASN A 188 -4.90 0.25 5.42
CA ASN A 188 -5.34 1.64 5.57
C ASN A 188 -4.20 2.59 5.93
N THR A 189 -3.08 2.06 6.41
CA THR A 189 -1.92 2.82 6.91
C THR A 189 -0.66 2.63 6.07
N GLY A 190 -0.71 1.84 5.00
CA GLY A 190 0.31 1.82 3.96
C GLY A 190 0.83 0.44 3.56
N LEU A 191 0.23 -0.66 4.06
CA LEU A 191 0.58 -2.01 3.66
C LEU A 191 -0.14 -2.38 2.35
N GLU A 192 0.61 -2.60 1.27
CA GLU A 192 0.05 -3.17 0.05
C GLU A 192 -0.20 -4.68 0.23
N LEU A 193 -1.35 -5.17 -0.22
CA LEU A 193 -1.71 -6.57 -0.17
C LEU A 193 -1.91 -7.08 -1.61
N ASN A 194 -0.99 -7.95 -2.04
CA ASN A 194 -0.96 -8.53 -3.38
C ASN A 194 -1.39 -9.99 -3.30
N ASP A 195 -2.63 -10.26 -3.70
CA ASP A 195 -3.18 -11.60 -3.75
C ASP A 195 -2.39 -12.50 -4.73
N GLY A 196 -2.46 -13.80 -4.48
CA GLY A 196 -1.88 -14.83 -5.33
C GLY A 196 -2.95 -15.60 -6.09
N SER A 197 -2.50 -16.46 -6.99
CA SER A 197 -3.36 -17.37 -7.73
C SER A 197 -2.72 -18.75 -7.86
N LEU A 198 -3.57 -19.77 -7.88
CA LEU A 198 -3.18 -21.13 -8.21
C LEU A 198 -3.93 -21.56 -9.48
N THR A 199 -3.18 -21.86 -10.53
CA THR A 199 -3.74 -22.44 -11.76
C THR A 199 -3.82 -23.96 -11.61
N LEU A 200 -5.05 -24.50 -11.66
CA LEU A 200 -5.31 -25.92 -11.71
C LEU A 200 -5.28 -26.40 -13.16
N LEU A 201 -4.44 -27.39 -13.46
CA LEU A 201 -4.27 -27.95 -14.79
C LEU A 201 -4.96 -29.32 -14.89
N PRO A 202 -5.53 -29.67 -16.05
CA PRO A 202 -6.01 -31.02 -16.30
C PRO A 202 -4.92 -32.07 -16.07
N PRO A 203 -5.29 -33.31 -15.68
CA PRO A 203 -4.32 -34.41 -15.61
C PRO A 203 -3.66 -34.67 -16.97
N PRO A 204 -2.38 -35.09 -16.99
CA PRO A 204 -1.68 -35.46 -18.22
C PRO A 204 -2.27 -36.69 -18.92
#